data_AF-A0A2H6H2D7-F1
#
_entry.id   AF-A0A2H6H2D7-F1
#
_cell.length_a   1.000
_cell.length_b   1.000
_cell.length_c   1.000
_cell.angle_alpha   90.00
_cell.angle_beta   90.00
_cell.angle_gamma   90.00
#
_symmetry.space_group_name_H-M   'P 1'
#
loop_
_entity.id
_entity.type
_entity.pdbx_description
1 polymer ?
#
loop_
_entity_poly.entity_id
_entity_poly.type
_entity_poly.pdbx_seq_one_letter_code
_entity_poly.pdbx_strand_id
1 'polypeptide(L)'
;MSKAMVLTSGGLDSVTLAYYLRKVKKIRDIELIFLDYNQKSLKEELFCARKTAKKLGSKLKIINVRWLGEISTSLINKKISEEKLKKIKEKEELISWYVPCRNSIFLLVGLAIAESKFISKKEKNDVYIAIKHEGELQFKDTTPEFLKQMNKTAEFCTQKGNLKFVAPFLNKEKEDLIELSKKLRINLGDTYSCYVGGGFKKIKNKTIPIHCGICGGCKSRKKAFKFSNIKDSSIYKNV
;
A
#
# COMPACT_ATOMS: atom_id res chain seq x y z
N MET A 1 14.12 12.70 17.98
CA MET A 1 12.80 12.92 17.34
C MET A 1 12.41 11.65 16.59
N SER A 2 11.16 11.17 16.75
CA SER A 2 10.67 9.99 16.02
C SER A 2 10.56 10.31 14.53
N LYS A 3 11.27 9.56 13.69
CA LYS A 3 11.13 9.60 12.22
C LYS A 3 10.43 8.33 11.75
N ALA A 4 9.66 8.42 10.68
CA ALA A 4 8.94 7.27 10.14
C ALA A 4 9.27 7.06 8.67
N MET A 5 9.58 5.81 8.33
CA MET A 5 9.66 5.36 6.95
C MET A 5 8.37 4.62 6.62
N VAL A 6 7.58 5.09 5.67
CA VAL A 6 6.30 4.47 5.31
C VAL A 6 6.45 3.76 3.97
N LEU A 7 6.28 2.45 3.97
CA LEU A 7 6.12 1.68 2.74
C LEU A 7 4.77 2.06 2.11
N THR A 8 4.82 2.71 0.95
CA THR A 8 3.66 3.30 0.29
C THR A 8 3.41 2.71 -1.10
N SER A 9 2.14 2.54 -1.42
CA SER A 9 1.65 2.18 -2.76
C SER A 9 0.86 3.31 -3.41
N GLY A 10 0.60 4.41 -2.69
CA GLY A 10 -0.40 5.41 -3.12
C GLY A 10 -1.85 4.92 -3.01
N GLY A 11 -2.07 3.72 -2.49
CA GLY A 11 -3.40 3.18 -2.19
C GLY A 11 -4.00 3.70 -0.90
N LEU A 12 -5.31 3.46 -0.74
CA LEU A 12 -6.10 3.93 0.40
C LEU A 12 -5.37 3.71 1.74
N ASP A 13 -4.97 2.47 2.01
CA ASP A 13 -4.48 2.07 3.32
C ASP A 13 -3.12 2.72 3.64
N SER A 14 -2.17 2.70 2.68
CA SER A 14 -0.83 3.28 2.87
C SER A 14 -0.84 4.81 2.89
N VAL A 15 -1.74 5.46 2.12
CA VAL A 15 -1.96 6.91 2.21
C VAL A 15 -2.58 7.25 3.56
N THR A 16 -3.60 6.50 4.01
CA THR A 16 -4.21 6.70 5.33
C THR A 16 -3.18 6.58 6.44
N LEU A 17 -2.25 5.62 6.33
CA LEU A 17 -1.18 5.42 7.30
C LEU A 17 -0.25 6.64 7.36
N ALA A 18 0.20 7.15 6.22
CA ALA A 18 1.05 8.34 6.18
C ALA A 18 0.37 9.57 6.82
N TYR A 19 -0.92 9.78 6.54
CA TYR A 19 -1.70 10.85 7.16
C TYR A 19 -1.95 10.62 8.65
N TYR A 20 -2.19 9.39 9.07
CA TYR A 20 -2.37 9.01 10.47
C TYR A 20 -1.11 9.32 11.28
N LEU A 21 0.07 8.93 10.77
CA LEU A 21 1.34 9.23 11.41
C LEU A 21 1.58 10.74 11.52
N ARG A 22 1.29 11.49 10.45
CA ARG A 22 1.43 12.96 10.44
C ARG A 22 0.48 13.65 11.41
N LYS A 23 -0.82 13.34 11.33
CA LYS A 23 -1.88 14.13 11.97
C LYS A 23 -2.23 13.63 13.37
N VAL A 24 -2.17 12.32 13.61
CA VAL A 24 -2.53 11.70 14.90
C VAL A 24 -1.29 11.45 15.73
N LYS A 25 -0.28 10.76 15.19
CA LYS A 25 0.97 10.49 15.92
C LYS A 25 1.95 11.67 15.93
N LYS A 26 1.62 12.76 15.23
CA LYS A 26 2.40 14.01 15.16
C LYS A 26 3.86 13.79 14.69
N ILE A 27 4.11 12.74 13.92
CA ILE A 27 5.42 12.47 13.31
C ILE A 27 5.65 13.47 12.19
N ARG A 28 6.66 14.33 12.35
CA ARG A 28 6.96 15.43 11.41
C ARG A 28 7.86 14.99 10.25
N ASP A 29 8.78 14.08 10.50
CA ASP A 29 9.70 13.57 9.48
C ASP A 29 9.22 12.20 9.00
N ILE A 30 8.56 12.23 7.84
CA ILE A 30 7.99 11.05 7.19
C ILE A 30 8.62 10.94 5.80
N GLU A 31 9.33 9.84 5.56
CA GLU A 31 9.81 9.46 4.24
C GLU A 31 8.93 8.34 3.68
N LEU A 32 8.47 8.51 2.45
CA LEU A 32 7.65 7.53 1.76
C LEU A 32 8.55 6.68 0.86
N ILE A 33 8.44 5.36 0.96
CA ILE A 33 9.18 4.40 0.15
C ILE A 33 8.19 3.68 -0.75
N PHE A 34 8.30 3.93 -2.05
CA PHE A 34 7.50 3.27 -3.08
C PHE A 34 8.32 2.15 -3.73
N LEU A 35 7.76 0.96 -3.86
CA LEU A 35 8.42 -0.17 -4.51
C LEU A 35 7.84 -0.38 -5.91
N ASP A 36 8.69 -0.27 -6.93
CA ASP A 36 8.40 -0.73 -8.29
C ASP A 36 8.81 -2.20 -8.39
N TYR A 37 7.81 -3.08 -8.27
CA TYR A 37 7.97 -4.53 -8.44
C TYR A 37 7.31 -4.99 -9.74
N ASN A 38 7.27 -4.12 -10.76
CA ASN A 38 6.68 -4.38 -12.07
C ASN A 38 5.18 -4.72 -11.99
N GLN A 39 4.44 -4.02 -11.12
CA GLN A 39 2.99 -4.16 -11.01
C GLN A 39 2.24 -3.43 -12.14
N LYS A 40 1.09 -3.97 -12.57
CA LYS A 40 0.30 -3.35 -13.65
C LYS A 40 -0.21 -1.95 -13.32
N SER A 41 -0.53 -1.72 -12.05
CA SER A 41 -1.02 -0.46 -11.49
C SER A 41 0.07 0.59 -11.25
N LEU A 42 1.33 0.33 -11.63
CA LEU A 42 2.50 1.13 -11.27
C LEU A 42 2.31 2.64 -11.54
N LYS A 43 1.76 3.00 -12.70
CA LYS A 43 1.65 4.41 -13.10
C LYS A 43 0.68 5.17 -12.20
N GLU A 44 -0.50 4.60 -11.95
CA GLU A 44 -1.57 5.17 -11.14
C GLU A 44 -1.21 5.19 -9.64
N GLU A 45 -0.60 4.10 -9.15
CA GLU A 45 -0.08 4.00 -7.79
C GLU A 45 0.99 5.07 -7.53
N LEU A 46 1.99 5.17 -8.42
CA LEU A 46 3.06 6.16 -8.28
C LEU A 46 2.52 7.59 -8.39
N PHE A 47 1.52 7.83 -9.25
CA PHE A 47 0.84 9.11 -9.34
C PHE A 47 0.22 9.51 -7.98
N CYS A 48 -0.50 8.59 -7.34
CA CYS A 48 -1.13 8.84 -6.04
C CYS A 48 -0.09 8.98 -4.91
N ALA A 49 0.99 8.19 -4.95
CA ALA A 49 2.09 8.29 -4.00
C ALA A 49 2.80 9.65 -4.09
N ARG A 50 3.08 10.14 -5.31
CA ARG A 50 3.65 11.48 -5.54
C ARG A 50 2.74 12.60 -5.04
N LYS A 51 1.43 12.47 -5.29
CA LYS A 51 0.44 13.45 -4.78
C LYS A 51 0.40 13.46 -3.26
N THR A 52 0.48 12.30 -2.64
CA THR A 52 0.53 12.15 -1.18
C THR A 52 1.80 12.77 -0.60
N ALA A 53 2.96 12.48 -1.20
CA ALA A 53 4.24 13.06 -0.82
C ALA A 53 4.20 14.60 -0.85
N LYS A 54 3.70 15.17 -1.95
CA LYS A 54 3.53 16.62 -2.11
C LYS A 54 2.62 17.22 -1.03
N LYS A 55 1.46 16.59 -0.77
CA LYS A 55 0.50 17.08 0.23
C LYS A 55 1.03 17.02 1.67
N LEU A 56 1.88 16.04 1.98
CA LEU A 56 2.47 15.88 3.31
C LEU A 56 3.81 16.61 3.48
N GLY A 57 4.35 17.22 2.42
CA GLY A 57 5.72 17.76 2.43
C GLY A 57 6.78 16.69 2.68
N SER A 58 6.51 15.45 2.27
CA SER A 58 7.34 14.28 2.52
C SER A 58 8.22 13.94 1.32
N LYS A 59 9.42 13.41 1.58
CA LYS A 59 10.26 12.81 0.53
C LYS A 59 9.62 11.52 0.04
N LEU A 60 9.70 11.27 -1.27
CA LEU A 60 9.31 10.01 -1.89
C LEU A 60 10.53 9.37 -2.54
N LYS A 61 10.92 8.21 -2.05
CA LYS A 61 11.98 7.38 -2.65
C LYS A 61 11.33 6.22 -3.41
N ILE A 62 11.76 6.01 -4.64
CA ILE A 62 11.32 4.90 -5.48
C ILE A 62 12.42 3.84 -5.46
N ILE A 63 12.08 2.61 -5.10
CA ILE A 63 12.99 1.47 -5.06
C ILE A 63 12.59 0.48 -6.14
N ASN A 64 13.56 0.09 -6.96
CA ASN A 64 13.38 -0.93 -7.97
C ASN A 64 13.56 -2.32 -7.34
N VAL A 65 12.53 -3.15 -7.45
CA VAL A 65 12.52 -4.58 -7.13
C VAL A 65 11.78 -5.33 -8.25
N ARG A 66 11.97 -4.91 -9.50
CA ARG A 66 11.19 -5.38 -10.67
C ARG A 66 11.34 -6.88 -10.93
N TRP A 67 12.48 -7.46 -10.55
CA TRP A 67 12.75 -8.90 -10.57
C TRP A 67 11.64 -9.70 -9.86
N LEU A 68 11.02 -9.15 -8.82
CA LEU A 68 9.93 -9.81 -8.11
C LEU A 68 8.70 -10.02 -9.00
N GLY A 69 8.39 -9.04 -9.85
CA GLY A 69 7.29 -9.14 -10.82
C GLY A 69 7.62 -9.99 -12.04
N GLU A 70 8.91 -10.18 -12.34
CA GLU A 70 9.37 -11.04 -13.44
C GLU A 70 9.14 -12.52 -13.11
N ILE A 71 9.49 -12.95 -11.89
CA ILE A 71 9.31 -14.33 -11.40
C ILE A 71 7.86 -14.64 -11.00
N SER A 72 7.06 -13.61 -10.72
CA SER A 72 5.69 -13.74 -10.23
C SER A 72 4.73 -14.25 -11.31
N THR A 73 3.89 -15.24 -10.99
CA THR A 73 2.75 -15.66 -11.83
C THR A 73 1.47 -14.87 -11.53
N SER A 74 1.51 -13.96 -10.55
CA SER A 74 0.38 -13.16 -10.10
C SER A 74 -0.28 -12.32 -11.19
N LEU A 75 -1.61 -12.19 -11.12
CA LEU A 75 -2.36 -11.22 -11.91
C LEU A 75 -2.04 -9.75 -11.56
N ILE A 76 -1.35 -9.49 -10.44
CA ILE A 76 -0.77 -8.16 -10.14
C ILE A 76 0.29 -7.77 -11.19
N ASN A 77 1.00 -8.76 -11.74
CA ASN A 77 2.11 -8.56 -12.67
C ASN A 77 1.76 -8.98 -14.11
N LYS A 78 0.89 -9.99 -14.27
CA LYS A 78 0.49 -10.52 -15.58
C LYS A 78 -0.79 -9.85 -16.11
N LYS A 79 -0.99 -9.91 -17.43
CA LYS A 79 -2.19 -9.35 -18.07
C LYS A 79 -3.33 -10.39 -17.97
N ILE A 80 -4.53 -9.92 -17.71
CA ILE A 80 -5.76 -10.71 -17.78
C ILE A 80 -6.84 -9.90 -18.49
N SER A 81 -7.70 -10.55 -19.28
CA SER A 81 -8.87 -9.90 -19.87
C SER A 81 -9.97 -9.73 -18.84
N GLU A 82 -10.81 -8.70 -19.03
CA GLU A 82 -11.92 -8.43 -18.11
C GLU A 82 -12.92 -9.60 -18.06
N GLU A 83 -13.18 -10.25 -19.19
CA GLU A 83 -14.01 -11.45 -19.27
C GLU A 83 -13.47 -12.63 -18.47
N LYS A 84 -12.16 -12.90 -18.55
CA LYS A 84 -11.53 -13.98 -17.78
C LYS A 84 -11.62 -13.67 -16.29
N LEU A 85 -11.35 -12.42 -15.90
CA LEU A 85 -11.40 -12.01 -14.51
C LEU A 85 -12.81 -12.15 -13.90
N LYS A 86 -13.87 -11.83 -14.65
CA LYS A 86 -15.26 -12.02 -14.21
C LYS A 86 -15.65 -13.49 -13.97
N LYS A 87 -14.93 -14.44 -14.57
CA LYS A 87 -15.21 -15.89 -14.48
C LYS A 87 -14.45 -16.60 -13.35
N ILE A 88 -13.47 -15.96 -12.70
CA ILE A 88 -12.69 -16.58 -11.62
C ILE A 88 -13.56 -16.68 -10.36
N LYS A 89 -13.58 -17.85 -9.71
CA LYS A 89 -14.26 -18.03 -8.42
C LYS A 89 -13.55 -17.22 -7.33
N GLU A 90 -14.29 -16.75 -6.32
CA GLU A 90 -13.75 -15.83 -5.31
C GLU A 90 -12.50 -16.36 -4.57
N LYS A 91 -12.49 -17.64 -4.16
CA LYS A 91 -11.33 -18.28 -3.52
C LYS A 91 -10.10 -18.35 -4.42
N GLU A 92 -10.31 -18.70 -5.68
CA GLU A 92 -9.25 -18.77 -6.70
C GLU A 92 -8.75 -17.36 -7.04
N GLU A 93 -9.65 -16.37 -7.03
CA GLU A 93 -9.32 -14.97 -7.29
C GLU A 93 -8.34 -14.45 -6.25
N LEU A 94 -8.54 -14.71 -4.94
CA LEU A 94 -7.58 -14.23 -3.93
C LEU A 94 -6.16 -14.72 -4.20
N ILE A 95 -5.99 -16.04 -4.40
CA ILE A 95 -4.67 -16.65 -4.62
C ILE A 95 -4.05 -16.13 -5.93
N SER A 96 -4.86 -15.86 -6.96
CA SER A 96 -4.37 -15.31 -8.23
C SER A 96 -3.72 -13.92 -8.10
N TRP A 97 -4.03 -13.16 -7.05
CA TRP A 97 -3.40 -11.86 -6.73
C TRP A 97 -2.14 -11.99 -5.88
N TYR A 98 -1.79 -13.20 -5.41
CA TYR A 98 -0.63 -13.40 -4.57
C TYR A 98 0.67 -13.20 -5.34
N VAL A 99 1.57 -12.38 -4.80
CA VAL A 99 2.94 -12.21 -5.30
C VAL A 99 3.87 -12.87 -4.28
N PRO A 100 4.73 -13.84 -4.68
CA PRO A 100 5.54 -14.61 -3.75
C PRO A 100 6.37 -13.74 -2.80
N CYS A 101 6.22 -13.94 -1.48
CA CYS A 101 7.02 -13.29 -0.44
C CYS A 101 7.08 -11.76 -0.51
N ARG A 102 6.08 -11.12 -1.15
CA ARG A 102 6.11 -9.69 -1.46
C ARG A 102 6.28 -8.82 -0.21
N ASN A 103 5.48 -9.05 0.84
CA ASN A 103 5.55 -8.21 2.03
C ASN A 103 6.87 -8.39 2.77
N SER A 104 7.45 -9.60 2.81
CA SER A 104 8.76 -9.86 3.39
C SER A 104 9.86 -9.05 2.70
N ILE A 105 9.88 -9.08 1.36
CA ILE A 105 10.86 -8.32 0.57
C ILE A 105 10.70 -6.81 0.82
N PHE A 106 9.46 -6.31 0.86
CA PHE A 106 9.20 -4.88 1.08
C PHE A 106 9.70 -4.43 2.46
N LEU A 107 9.45 -5.23 3.49
CA LEU A 107 9.93 -4.98 4.84
C LEU A 107 11.46 -4.98 4.90
N LEU A 108 12.12 -5.99 4.32
CA LEU A 108 13.59 -6.08 4.31
C LEU A 108 14.25 -4.93 3.53
N VAL A 109 13.65 -4.49 2.42
CA VAL A 109 14.10 -3.29 1.69
C VAL A 109 13.99 -2.05 2.58
N GLY A 110 12.83 -1.86 3.24
CA GLY A 110 12.65 -0.75 4.18
C GLY A 110 13.67 -0.77 5.32
N LEU A 111 13.91 -1.95 5.89
CA LEU A 111 14.87 -2.17 6.98
C LEU A 111 16.29 -1.79 6.57
N ALA A 112 16.75 -2.26 5.41
CA ALA A 112 18.08 -1.93 4.89
C ALA A 112 18.28 -0.42 4.69
N ILE A 113 17.25 0.27 4.17
CA ILE A 113 17.31 1.74 4.00
C ILE A 113 17.34 2.43 5.38
N ALA A 114 16.53 1.96 6.33
CA ALA A 114 16.45 2.52 7.67
C ALA A 114 17.78 2.34 8.43
N GLU A 115 18.41 1.17 8.35
CA GLU A 115 19.70 0.90 8.98
C GLU A 115 20.82 1.73 8.34
N SER A 116 20.86 1.81 7.01
CA SER A 116 21.84 2.66 6.32
C SER A 116 21.77 4.12 6.78
N LYS A 117 20.56 4.66 6.99
CA LYS A 117 20.35 6.00 7.57
C LYS A 117 20.79 6.10 9.02
N PHE A 118 20.55 5.06 9.82
CA PHE A 118 21.02 5.04 11.20
C PHE A 118 22.55 5.01 11.28
N ILE A 119 23.21 4.19 10.45
CA ILE A 119 24.68 4.10 10.43
C ILE A 119 25.30 5.44 10.00
N SER A 120 24.79 6.02 8.90
CA SER A 120 25.37 7.24 8.31
C SER A 120 25.01 8.53 9.03
N LYS A 121 23.81 8.63 9.63
CA LYS A 121 23.27 9.89 10.16
C LYS A 121 22.71 9.80 11.58
N LYS A 122 22.77 8.63 12.23
CA LYS A 122 22.14 8.35 13.54
C LYS A 122 20.62 8.63 13.56
N GLU A 123 19.99 8.50 12.40
CA GLU A 123 18.55 8.71 12.24
C GLU A 123 17.80 7.38 12.44
N LYS A 124 17.14 7.22 13.59
CA LYS A 124 16.26 6.07 13.82
C LYS A 124 14.93 6.25 13.08
N ASN A 125 14.67 5.37 12.12
CA ASN A 125 13.47 5.36 11.29
C ASN A 125 12.80 3.98 11.38
N ASP A 126 11.77 3.84 12.22
CA ASP A 126 10.97 2.62 12.18
C ASP A 126 10.22 2.52 10.85
N VAL A 127 10.01 1.29 10.39
CA VAL A 127 9.43 0.99 9.08
C VAL A 127 7.95 0.66 9.26
N TYR A 128 7.10 1.51 8.72
CA TYR A 128 5.65 1.44 8.82
C TYR A 128 5.06 0.85 7.54
N ILE A 129 4.15 -0.11 7.71
CA ILE A 129 3.44 -0.78 6.62
C ILE A 129 1.94 -0.83 6.91
N ALA A 130 1.11 -0.75 5.86
CA ALA A 130 -0.35 -0.78 5.97
C ALA A 130 -0.94 -2.17 5.62
N ILE A 131 -0.27 -3.26 6.04
CA ILE A 131 -0.87 -4.61 5.94
C ILE A 131 -2.03 -4.74 6.91
N LYS A 132 -2.99 -5.59 6.55
CA LYS A 132 -4.19 -5.87 7.34
C LYS A 132 -4.50 -7.36 7.33
N HIS A 133 -4.97 -7.83 8.46
CA HIS A 133 -5.50 -9.15 8.69
C HIS A 133 -7.03 -9.05 8.67
N GLU A 134 -7.59 -8.89 7.47
CA GLU A 134 -9.02 -8.59 7.25
C GLU A 134 -9.68 -9.66 6.37
N GLY A 135 -10.98 -9.92 6.59
CA GLY A 135 -11.78 -10.89 5.83
C GLY A 135 -11.51 -12.37 6.12
N GLU A 136 -12.31 -13.26 5.52
CA GLU A 136 -12.23 -14.72 5.75
C GLU A 136 -11.06 -15.40 5.04
N LEU A 137 -10.62 -14.85 3.91
CA LEU A 137 -9.52 -15.39 3.11
C LEU A 137 -8.35 -14.41 3.16
N GLN A 138 -7.20 -14.91 3.60
CA GLN A 138 -6.08 -14.06 3.99
C GLN A 138 -4.74 -14.62 3.52
N PHE A 139 -3.78 -13.73 3.30
CA PHE A 139 -2.40 -14.13 3.05
C PHE A 139 -1.65 -14.33 4.38
N LYS A 140 -0.77 -15.33 4.41
CA LYS A 140 0.04 -15.63 5.61
C LYS A 140 0.93 -14.44 6.02
N ASP A 141 1.37 -13.65 5.04
CA ASP A 141 2.24 -12.48 5.19
C ASP A 141 1.50 -11.19 5.56
N THR A 142 0.26 -11.30 6.06
CA THR A 142 -0.50 -10.17 6.63
C THR A 142 -0.99 -10.41 8.05
N THR A 143 -0.46 -11.43 8.74
CA THR A 143 -0.88 -11.83 10.09
C THR A 143 -0.06 -11.16 11.21
N PRO A 144 -0.58 -11.11 12.45
CA PRO A 144 0.20 -10.70 13.63
C PRO A 144 1.46 -11.54 13.87
N GLU A 145 1.37 -12.86 13.67
CA GLU A 145 2.52 -13.74 13.83
C GLU A 145 3.60 -13.45 12.78
N PHE A 146 3.21 -13.19 11.53
CA PHE A 146 4.16 -12.75 10.51
C PHE A 146 4.91 -11.47 10.91
N LEU A 147 4.19 -10.43 11.36
CA LEU A 147 4.82 -9.18 11.78
C LEU A 147 5.76 -9.35 12.98
N LYS A 148 5.38 -10.23 13.93
CA LYS A 148 6.21 -10.59 15.08
C LYS A 148 7.50 -11.29 14.64
N GLN A 149 7.40 -12.27 13.74
CA GLN A 149 8.57 -12.98 13.22
C GLN A 149 9.48 -12.05 12.41
N MET A 150 8.91 -11.17 11.58
CA MET A 150 9.70 -10.18 10.85
C MET A 150 10.43 -9.20 11.79
N ASN A 151 9.84 -8.82 12.92
CA ASN A 151 10.55 -8.00 13.91
C ASN A 151 11.72 -8.75 14.57
N LYS A 152 11.57 -10.05 14.87
CA LYS A 152 12.70 -10.87 15.31
C LYS A 152 13.79 -10.94 14.23
N THR A 153 13.42 -11.15 12.97
CA THR A 153 14.37 -11.12 11.85
C THR A 153 15.08 -9.77 11.77
N ALA A 154 14.39 -8.65 12.00
CA ALA A 154 15.02 -7.33 12.01
C ALA A 154 16.08 -7.18 13.11
N GLU A 155 15.84 -7.76 14.29
CA GLU A 155 16.82 -7.78 15.39
C GLU A 155 18.09 -8.57 15.02
N PHE A 156 17.97 -9.69 14.31
CA PHE A 156 19.13 -10.51 13.92
C PHE A 156 19.87 -10.01 12.68
N CYS A 157 19.15 -9.44 11.71
CA CYS A 157 19.75 -9.03 10.43
C CYS A 157 20.38 -7.63 10.47
N THR A 158 20.12 -6.83 11.53
CA THR A 158 20.71 -5.50 11.68
C THR A 158 21.78 -5.50 12.76
N GLN A 159 22.82 -4.71 12.56
CA GLN A 159 23.90 -4.49 13.52
C GLN A 159 23.61 -3.29 14.44
N LYS A 160 22.83 -2.30 13.96
CA LYS A 160 22.60 -1.04 14.67
C LYS A 160 21.17 -0.51 14.49
N GLY A 161 20.75 0.35 15.42
CA GLY A 161 19.56 1.18 15.28
C GLY A 161 18.30 0.69 16.00
N ASN A 162 18.25 -0.61 16.38
CA ASN A 162 17.09 -1.21 17.07
C ASN A 162 15.76 -0.85 16.35
N LEU A 163 15.74 -1.14 15.05
CA LEU A 163 14.68 -0.76 14.11
C LEU A 163 13.53 -1.75 14.20
N LYS A 164 12.29 -1.26 14.04
CA LYS A 164 11.10 -2.11 14.13
C LYS A 164 10.19 -1.95 12.92
N PHE A 165 9.46 -3.01 12.62
CA PHE A 165 8.30 -2.98 11.73
C PHE A 165 7.03 -2.68 12.51
N VAL A 166 6.26 -1.71 12.03
CA VAL A 166 5.02 -1.27 12.69
C VAL A 166 3.87 -1.31 11.69
N ALA A 167 2.80 -2.02 12.01
CA ALA A 167 1.58 -2.08 11.22
C ALA A 167 0.36 -1.62 12.04
N PRO A 168 0.11 -0.30 12.16
CA PRO A 168 -0.95 0.23 13.04
C PRO A 168 -2.37 -0.22 12.68
N PHE A 169 -2.57 -0.66 11.43
CA PHE A 169 -3.87 -1.04 10.89
C PHE A 169 -4.06 -2.56 10.79
N LEU A 170 -3.16 -3.35 11.37
CA LEU A 170 -3.16 -4.79 11.21
C LEU A 170 -4.52 -5.43 11.53
N ASN A 171 -5.18 -4.99 12.60
CA ASN A 171 -6.47 -5.49 13.06
C ASN A 171 -7.63 -4.53 12.70
N LYS A 172 -7.49 -3.76 11.63
CA LYS A 172 -8.51 -2.84 11.13
C LYS A 172 -9.15 -3.41 9.89
N GLU A 173 -10.46 -3.21 9.77
CA GLU A 173 -11.18 -3.45 8.54
C GLU A 173 -11.00 -2.25 7.58
N LYS A 174 -11.34 -2.45 6.31
CA LYS A 174 -11.18 -1.38 5.31
C LYS A 174 -12.13 -0.21 5.54
N GLU A 175 -13.31 -0.51 6.06
CA GLU A 175 -14.35 0.41 6.48
C GLU A 175 -13.82 1.39 7.55
N ASP A 176 -13.09 0.86 8.54
CA ASP A 176 -12.43 1.68 9.56
C ASP A 176 -11.48 2.70 8.92
N LEU A 177 -10.76 2.29 7.87
CA LEU A 177 -9.80 3.15 7.18
C LEU A 177 -10.48 4.21 6.31
N ILE A 178 -11.66 3.93 5.76
CA ILE A 178 -12.45 4.94 5.04
C ILE A 178 -12.94 6.01 6.01
N GLU A 179 -13.48 5.59 7.16
CA GLU A 179 -13.92 6.52 8.21
C GLU A 179 -12.75 7.35 8.76
N LEU A 180 -11.62 6.69 9.05
CA LEU A 180 -10.40 7.35 9.49
C LEU A 180 -9.91 8.34 8.42
N SER A 181 -9.91 7.96 7.15
CA SER A 181 -9.53 8.84 6.05
C SER A 181 -10.40 10.08 5.97
N LYS A 182 -11.72 9.94 6.17
CA LYS A 182 -12.66 11.06 6.23
C LYS A 182 -12.35 11.98 7.41
N LYS A 183 -12.14 11.42 8.61
CA LYS A 183 -11.73 12.17 9.81
C LYS A 183 -10.41 12.92 9.59
N LEU A 184 -9.47 12.30 8.86
CA LEU A 184 -8.18 12.89 8.48
C LEU A 184 -8.27 13.87 7.30
N ARG A 185 -9.47 14.11 6.74
CA ARG A 185 -9.72 14.97 5.57
C ARG A 185 -8.85 14.58 4.37
N ILE A 186 -8.64 13.29 4.16
CA ILE A 186 -7.95 12.76 2.99
C ILE A 186 -8.92 12.83 1.81
N ASN A 187 -8.46 13.36 0.68
CA ASN A 187 -9.22 13.25 -0.56
C ASN A 187 -9.10 11.81 -1.07
N LEU A 188 -10.13 11.01 -0.83
CA LEU A 188 -10.15 9.58 -1.15
C LEU A 188 -10.05 9.28 -2.65
N GLY A 189 -10.39 10.25 -3.51
CA GLY A 189 -10.16 10.17 -4.97
C GLY A 189 -8.70 10.33 -5.39
N ASP A 190 -7.82 10.69 -4.45
CA ASP A 190 -6.37 10.75 -4.67
C ASP A 190 -5.65 9.46 -4.27
N THR A 191 -6.40 8.38 -4.06
CA THR A 191 -5.89 7.07 -3.67
C THR A 191 -6.24 6.03 -4.73
N TYR A 192 -5.39 5.02 -4.90
CA TYR A 192 -5.57 4.02 -5.94
C TYR A 192 -5.52 2.58 -5.41
N SER A 193 -6.57 1.80 -5.68
CA SER A 193 -6.74 0.44 -5.13
C SER A 193 -6.86 -0.63 -6.21
N CYS A 194 -6.86 -0.24 -7.49
CA CYS A 194 -7.04 -1.17 -8.60
C CYS A 194 -5.74 -1.93 -8.88
N TYR A 195 -5.83 -3.26 -8.96
CA TYR A 195 -4.68 -4.14 -9.19
C TYR A 195 -4.20 -4.18 -10.65
N VAL A 196 -5.11 -4.06 -11.61
CA VAL A 196 -4.82 -4.28 -13.03
C VAL A 196 -4.40 -3.03 -13.79
N GLY A 197 -4.56 -1.83 -13.20
CA GLY A 197 -4.40 -0.57 -13.93
C GLY A 197 -5.60 -0.25 -14.83
N GLY A 198 -6.19 0.94 -14.71
CA GLY A 198 -7.29 1.38 -15.57
C GLY A 198 -6.95 2.58 -16.43
N GLY A 199 -5.73 3.11 -16.33
CA GLY A 199 -5.30 4.31 -17.01
C GLY A 199 -5.73 5.60 -16.31
N PHE A 200 -5.76 6.69 -17.05
CA PHE A 200 -6.09 8.02 -16.52
C PHE A 200 -7.15 8.69 -17.38
N LYS A 201 -8.04 9.45 -16.72
CA LYS A 201 -8.97 10.37 -17.38
C LYS A 201 -8.55 11.81 -17.05
N LYS A 202 -8.52 12.67 -18.06
CA LYS A 202 -8.42 14.11 -17.86
C LYS A 202 -9.83 14.68 -17.74
N ILE A 203 -10.13 15.36 -16.63
CA ILE A 203 -11.40 16.07 -16.42
C ILE A 203 -11.06 17.51 -16.03
N LYS A 204 -11.40 18.47 -16.89
CA LYS A 204 -10.94 19.86 -16.78
C LYS A 204 -9.41 19.86 -16.62
N ASN A 205 -8.88 20.58 -15.62
CA ASN A 205 -7.44 20.66 -15.34
C ASN A 205 -6.93 19.58 -14.37
N LYS A 206 -7.64 18.44 -14.25
CA LYS A 206 -7.28 17.35 -13.33
C LYS A 206 -7.06 16.03 -14.07
N THR A 207 -5.93 15.39 -13.78
CA THR A 207 -5.67 13.99 -14.13
C THR A 207 -6.14 13.09 -12.99
N ILE A 208 -6.98 12.11 -13.31
CA ILE A 208 -7.61 11.20 -12.34
C ILE A 208 -7.36 9.76 -12.77
N PRO A 209 -6.81 8.89 -11.90
CA PRO A 209 -6.64 7.48 -12.22
C PRO A 209 -8.00 6.77 -12.29
N ILE A 210 -8.11 5.80 -13.18
CA ILE A 210 -9.36 5.05 -13.41
C ILE A 210 -9.21 3.65 -12.78
N HIS A 211 -10.20 3.23 -12.02
CA HIS A 211 -10.29 1.90 -11.44
C HIS A 211 -11.05 0.95 -12.40
N CYS A 212 -10.60 -0.29 -12.55
CA CYS A 212 -11.30 -1.24 -13.43
C CYS A 212 -12.69 -1.66 -12.92
N GLY A 213 -12.95 -1.51 -11.62
CA GLY A 213 -14.24 -1.80 -11.02
C GLY A 213 -14.53 -3.27 -10.73
N ILE A 214 -13.72 -4.21 -11.24
CA ILE A 214 -13.97 -5.65 -11.17
C ILE A 214 -12.88 -6.48 -10.49
N CYS A 215 -11.64 -6.00 -10.35
CA CYS A 215 -10.59 -6.74 -9.62
C CYS A 215 -10.85 -6.75 -8.10
N GLY A 216 -10.25 -7.71 -7.38
CA GLY A 216 -10.32 -7.81 -5.92
C GLY A 216 -10.12 -6.48 -5.18
N GLY A 217 -9.12 -5.68 -5.55
CA GLY A 217 -8.88 -4.37 -4.94
C GLY A 217 -10.01 -3.35 -5.18
N CYS A 218 -10.65 -3.38 -6.35
CA CYS A 218 -11.82 -2.56 -6.65
C CYS A 218 -13.09 -3.05 -5.94
N LYS A 219 -13.32 -4.36 -5.91
CA LYS A 219 -14.46 -4.99 -5.20
C LYS A 219 -14.40 -4.65 -3.70
N SER A 220 -13.24 -4.89 -3.09
CA SER A 220 -12.96 -4.57 -1.68
C SER A 220 -13.16 -3.08 -1.39
N ARG A 221 -12.67 -2.19 -2.26
CA ARG A 221 -12.91 -0.75 -2.14
C ARG A 221 -14.40 -0.40 -2.18
N LYS A 222 -15.14 -0.83 -3.22
CA LYS A 222 -16.57 -0.52 -3.38
C LYS A 222 -17.38 -1.00 -2.17
N LYS A 223 -17.13 -2.21 -1.69
CA LYS A 223 -17.77 -2.78 -0.49
C LYS A 223 -17.57 -1.88 0.71
N ALA A 224 -16.33 -1.48 0.98
CA ALA A 224 -16.00 -0.65 2.13
C ALA A 224 -16.65 0.74 2.06
N PHE A 225 -16.65 1.40 0.89
CA PHE A 225 -17.33 2.70 0.74
C PHE A 225 -18.84 2.60 0.97
N LYS A 226 -19.45 1.53 0.46
CA LYS A 226 -20.87 1.24 0.66
C LYS A 226 -21.18 1.05 2.14
N PHE A 227 -20.38 0.25 2.86
CA PHE A 227 -20.58 -0.04 4.27
C PHE A 227 -20.40 1.20 5.15
N SER A 228 -19.39 2.04 4.87
CA SER A 228 -19.17 3.28 5.63
C SER A 228 -20.14 4.42 5.29
N ASN A 229 -21.12 4.20 4.40
CA ASN A 229 -22.05 5.23 3.89
C ASN A 229 -21.32 6.51 3.41
N ILE A 230 -20.18 6.33 2.73
CA ILE A 230 -19.37 7.42 2.18
C ILE A 230 -19.34 7.26 0.66
N LYS A 231 -19.59 8.35 -0.06
CA LYS A 231 -19.53 8.34 -1.52
C LYS A 231 -18.09 8.09 -1.99
N ASP A 232 -17.88 7.03 -2.78
CA ASP A 232 -16.60 6.82 -3.45
C ASP A 232 -16.44 7.83 -4.58
N SER A 233 -15.38 8.64 -4.52
CA SER A 233 -15.04 9.62 -5.54
C SER A 233 -14.14 9.06 -6.66
N SER A 234 -13.83 7.76 -6.63
CA SER A 234 -13.07 7.08 -7.69
C SER A 234 -13.85 7.07 -9.00
N ILE A 235 -13.13 7.20 -10.11
CA ILE A 235 -13.69 6.96 -11.44
C ILE A 235 -13.50 5.49 -11.75
N TYR A 236 -14.58 4.80 -12.05
CA TYR A 236 -14.55 3.43 -12.54
C TYR A 236 -14.69 3.42 -14.06
N LYS A 237 -14.09 2.41 -14.71
CA LYS A 237 -14.48 2.08 -16.09
C LYS A 237 -15.99 1.80 -16.12
N ASN A 238 -16.67 2.24 -17.18
CA ASN A 238 -18.03 1.78 -17.47
C ASN A 238 -17.90 0.32 -17.92
N VAL A 239 -18.23 -0.63 -17.05
CA VAL A 239 -18.07 -2.08 -17.25
C VAL A 239 -19.40 -2.78 -17.01
#